data_AF-A0A4U6KVG1-F1
#
_entry.id   AF-A0A4U6KVG1-F1
#
_cell.length_a   1.000
_cell.length_b   1.000
_cell.length_c   1.000
_cell.angle_alpha   90.00
_cell.angle_beta   90.00
_cell.angle_gamma   90.00
#
_symmetry.space_group_name_H-M   'P 1'
#
loop_
_entity.id
_entity.type
_entity.pdbx_description
1 polymer ?
#
loop_
_entity_poly.entity_id
_entity_poly.type
_entity_poly.pdbx_seq_one_letter_code
_entity_poly.pdbx_strand_id
1 'polypeptide(L)' 'MLKTISPLISPDLLKVLAEMGHGDEIIFSDAHFPAH' A
#
# COMPACT_ATOMS: atom_id res chain seq x y z
N MET A 1 2.13 3.15 15.03
CA MET A 1 1.42 1.85 15.02
C MET A 1 0.00 2.06 15.54
N LEU A 2 -0.99 1.38 14.96
CA LEU A 2 -2.40 1.50 15.33
C LEU A 2 -2.91 0.16 15.89
N LYS A 3 -3.95 0.20 16.73
CA LYS A 3 -4.40 -0.99 17.49
C LYS A 3 -4.98 -2.10 16.61
N THR A 4 -5.62 -1.75 15.50
CA THR A 4 -6.40 -2.67 14.66
C THR A 4 -5.81 -2.87 13.28
N ILE A 5 -4.77 -2.10 12.92
CA ILE A 5 -4.16 -2.12 11.60
C ILE A 5 -2.78 -2.75 11.71
N SER A 6 -2.47 -3.65 10.78
CA SER A 6 -1.18 -4.32 10.72
C SER A 6 -0.04 -3.30 10.75
N PRO A 7 0.97 -3.47 11.64
CA PRO A 7 2.11 -2.56 11.70
C PRO A 7 3.04 -2.68 10.49
N LEU A 8 2.84 -3.69 9.62
CA LEU A 8 3.60 -3.85 8.36
C LEU A 8 3.14 -2.88 7.27
N ILE A 9 1.98 -2.25 7.42
CA ILE A 9 1.49 -1.23 6.49
C ILE A 9 2.12 0.10 6.90
N SER A 10 2.98 0.64 6.03
CA SER A 10 3.59 1.95 6.26
C SER A 10 2.53 3.07 6.22
N PRO A 11 2.78 4.23 6.86
CA PRO A 11 1.86 5.36 6.79
C PRO A 11 1.51 5.78 5.35
N ASP A 12 2.48 5.77 4.45
CA ASP A 12 2.26 6.14 3.05
C ASP A 12 1.43 5.10 2.30
N LEU A 13 1.69 3.80 2.51
CA LEU A 13 0.88 2.74 1.93
C LEU A 13 -0.57 2.80 2.44
N LEU A 14 -0.76 3.06 3.74
CA LEU A 14 -2.10 3.23 4.32
C LEU A 14 -2.85 4.41 3.68
N LYS A 15 -2.14 5.52 3.44
CA LYS A 15 -2.73 6.68 2.77
C LYS A 15 -3.15 6.34 1.34
N VAL A 16 -2.28 5.71 0.55
CA VAL A 16 -2.60 5.29 -0.82
C VAL A 16 -3.82 4.38 -0.84
N LEU A 17 -3.85 3.34 0.01
CA LEU A 17 -5.00 2.43 0.11
C LEU A 17 -6.30 3.12 0.50
N ALA A 18 -6.25 4.18 1.31
CA ALA A 18 -7.41 4.95 1.71
C ALA A 18 -7.91 5.93 0.63
N GLU A 19 -7.03 6.36 -0.28
CA GLU A 19 -7.35 7.26 -1.40
C GLU A 19 -7.84 6.51 -2.64
N MET A 20 -7.51 5.21 -2.78
CA MET A 20 -7.95 4.37 -3.89
C MET A 20 -9.50 4.24 -3.94
N GLY A 21 -10.06 4.48 -5.11
CA GLY A 21 -11.47 4.33 -5.44
C GLY A 21 -11.82 2.98 -6.09
N HIS A 22 -13.07 2.83 -6.51
CA HIS A 22 -13.50 1.63 -7.22
C HIS A 22 -12.87 1.57 -8.63
N GLY A 23 -12.09 0.52 -8.89
CA GLY A 23 -11.42 0.31 -10.17
C GLY A 23 -9.95 0.74 -10.18
N ASP A 24 -9.44 1.34 -9.10
CA ASP A 24 -8.01 1.60 -8.97
C ASP A 24 -7.24 0.31 -8.74
N GLU A 25 -6.03 0.25 -9.30
CA GLU A 25 -5.16 -0.92 -9.24
C GLU A 25 -3.88 -0.60 -8.45
N ILE A 26 -3.36 -1.61 -7.75
CA ILE A 26 -2.12 -1.53 -6.99
C ILE A 26 -1.26 -2.76 -7.28
N ILE A 27 0.04 -2.54 -7.44
CA ILE A 27 1.02 -3.61 -7.71
C ILE A 27 1.85 -3.83 -6.45
N PHE A 28 1.86 -5.07 -5.97
CA PHE A 28 2.84 -5.55 -4.98
C PHE A 28 3.95 -6.27 -5.72
N SER A 29 5.07 -5.60 -5.91
CA SER A 29 6.18 -6.12 -6.71
C SER A 29 7.24 -6.83 -5.87
N ASP A 30 7.98 -7.72 -6.52
CA ASP A 30 9.21 -8.27 -5.96
C ASP A 30 10.42 -7.33 -6.15
N ALA A 31 11.60 -7.79 -5.70
CA ALA A 31 12.84 -7.02 -5.72
C ALA A 31 13.44 -6.79 -7.12
N HIS A 32 12.98 -7.50 -8.16
CA HIS A 32 13.49 -7.40 -9.53
C HIS A 32 12.60 -6.56 -10.45
N PHE A 33 11.44 -6.10 -9.95
CA PHE A 33 10.51 -5.30 -10.73
C PHE A 33 11.00 -3.85 -10.89
N PRO A 34 10.96 -3.27 -12.12
CA PRO A 34 11.41 -1.91 -12.36
C PRO A 34 10.35 -0.89 -11.93
N ALA A 35 10.24 -0.64 -10.63
CA ALA A 35 9.23 0.28 -10.05
C ALA A 35 9.60 1.78 -10.10
N HIS A 36 10.84 2.11 -10.48
CA HIS A 36 11.42 3.46 -10.41
C HIS A 36 11.62 4.08 -11.79
#